data_AF-A0AAX6QED9-F1
#
_entry.id   AF-A0AAX6QED9-F1
#
_cell.length_a   1.000
_cell.length_b   1.000
_cell.length_c   1.000
_cell.angle_alpha   90.00
_cell.angle_beta   90.00
_cell.angle_gamma   90.00
#
_symmetry.space_group_name_H-M   'P 1'
#
loop_
_entity.id
_entity.type
_entity.pdbx_description
1 polymer ?
#
loop_
_entity_poly.entity_id
_entity_poly.type
_entity_poly.pdbx_seq_one_letter_code
_entity_poly.pdbx_strand_id
1 'polypeptide(L)'
;MPLVTILSFLFLCLYNLQCIKSYLFVSCRTGGIIPPVAQQLHRENIQRIVQEALSASRISPSELSAIATTIKPGLALSLGVGLSFSMQLVNQLKKPFIPIHHMEAHALTIRLTNQVEFPFLVLLISGGHCLLALVRGVSDFLLLGKSLDIAPGDMLDKVARRLSLIKHPECSSVSGGKAIEHLAKQGDRFHLDINPPMHLVKNCDFSFIGLQHIIDKIIMQKEKEEGVEKGRVLSSAADIAAAVQHTSGRRRHTRSWP
;
A
#
# COMPACT_ATOMS: atom_id res chain seq x y z
N MET A 1 17.61 -31.50 -2.37
CA MET A 1 17.14 -31.16 -0.99
C MET A 1 15.66 -30.86 -1.12
N PRO A 2 14.79 -31.58 -0.40
CA PRO A 2 13.36 -31.57 -0.69
C PRO A 2 12.82 -30.17 -0.45
N LEU A 3 12.02 -29.67 -1.40
CA LEU A 3 11.34 -28.38 -1.30
C LEU A 3 10.65 -28.32 0.06
N VAL A 4 11.13 -27.40 0.88
CA VAL A 4 10.54 -27.11 2.17
C VAL A 4 9.12 -26.63 1.89
N THR A 5 8.14 -27.46 2.21
CA THR A 5 6.72 -27.11 2.25
C THR A 5 6.47 -26.20 3.47
N ILE A 6 7.19 -25.08 3.53
CA ILE A 6 6.75 -23.93 4.32
C ILE A 6 5.52 -23.46 3.55
N LEU A 7 4.35 -23.70 4.12
CA LEU A 7 3.18 -22.91 3.80
C LEU A 7 3.53 -21.50 4.28
N SER A 8 4.26 -20.78 3.42
CA SER A 8 4.64 -19.40 3.64
C SER A 8 3.32 -18.69 3.64
N PHE A 9 2.80 -18.43 4.84
CA PHE A 9 1.71 -17.52 5.14
C PHE A 9 2.03 -16.07 4.70
N LEU A 10 2.93 -15.87 3.74
CA LEU A 10 2.87 -14.75 2.79
C LEU A 10 1.51 -14.67 2.08
N PHE A 11 0.72 -15.75 2.10
CA PHE A 11 -0.66 -15.72 1.65
C PHE A 11 -1.57 -14.80 2.48
N LEU A 12 -1.17 -14.37 3.69
CA LEU A 12 -1.90 -13.31 4.37
C LEU A 12 -1.77 -11.95 3.67
N CYS A 13 -0.87 -11.77 2.69
CA CYS A 13 -0.82 -10.58 1.81
C CYS A 13 -1.67 -10.74 0.54
N LEU A 14 -1.69 -11.93 -0.07
CA LEU A 14 -2.45 -12.19 -1.30
C LEU A 14 -3.95 -12.44 -1.02
N TYR A 15 -4.31 -13.19 0.02
CA TYR A 15 -5.72 -13.35 0.44
C TYR A 15 -6.21 -12.19 1.31
N ASN A 16 -5.29 -11.34 1.77
CA ASN A 16 -5.69 -9.99 2.16
C ASN A 16 -6.45 -9.33 1.01
N LEU A 17 -6.28 -9.63 -0.29
CA LEU A 17 -7.11 -9.00 -1.34
C LEU A 17 -8.63 -9.21 -1.16
N GLN A 18 -9.09 -10.29 -0.54
CA GLN A 18 -10.53 -10.54 -0.39
C GLN A 18 -11.10 -9.87 0.86
N CYS A 19 -10.36 -9.90 1.98
CA CYS A 19 -10.64 -9.03 3.13
C CYS A 19 -10.50 -7.56 2.76
N ILE A 20 -9.44 -7.19 2.03
CA ILE A 20 -9.19 -5.88 1.42
C ILE A 20 -10.32 -5.54 0.50
N LYS A 21 -10.90 -6.39 -0.36
CA LYS A 21 -12.07 -5.98 -1.18
C LYS A 21 -13.26 -5.55 -0.32
N SER A 22 -13.59 -6.33 0.71
CA SER A 22 -14.65 -5.95 1.67
C SER A 22 -14.27 -4.71 2.49
N TYR A 23 -12.99 -4.57 2.82
CA TYR A 23 -12.42 -3.49 3.62
C TYR A 23 -12.16 -2.20 2.84
N LEU A 24 -11.84 -2.27 1.55
CA LEU A 24 -11.74 -1.19 0.59
C LEU A 24 -13.14 -0.66 0.36
N PHE A 25 -14.13 -1.54 0.22
CA PHE A 25 -15.53 -1.14 0.10
C PHE A 25 -16.02 -0.38 1.35
N VAL A 26 -15.70 -0.86 2.55
CA VAL A 26 -16.04 -0.17 3.81
C VAL A 26 -15.23 1.12 3.98
N SER A 27 -13.91 1.09 3.75
CA SER A 27 -13.01 2.26 3.85
C SER A 27 -13.33 3.34 2.82
N CYS A 28 -13.75 2.98 1.61
CA CYS A 28 -14.21 3.93 0.59
C CYS A 28 -15.49 4.65 1.04
N ARG A 29 -16.37 3.99 1.80
CA ARG A 29 -17.58 4.62 2.37
C ARG A 29 -17.30 5.46 3.61
N THR A 30 -16.32 5.08 4.43
CA THR A 30 -16.02 5.76 5.71
C THR A 30 -14.89 6.79 5.62
N GLY A 31 -14.24 6.95 4.46
CA GLY A 31 -13.19 7.94 4.24
C GLY A 31 -11.85 7.64 4.94
N GLY A 32 -11.63 6.38 5.33
CA GLY A 32 -10.42 5.93 6.01
C GLY A 32 -10.58 4.61 6.76
N ILE A 33 -9.45 4.15 7.28
CA ILE A 33 -9.34 2.90 8.05
C ILE A 33 -9.90 3.09 9.46
N ILE A 34 -10.87 2.26 9.84
CA ILE A 34 -11.39 2.19 11.21
C ILE A 34 -10.81 0.92 11.89
N PRO A 35 -9.86 1.04 12.84
CA PRO A 35 -9.15 -0.12 13.39
C PRO A 35 -10.04 -1.21 14.02
N PRO A 36 -11.09 -0.88 14.79
CA PRO A 36 -12.00 -1.90 15.33
C PRO A 36 -12.75 -2.69 14.24
N VAL A 37 -13.17 -2.02 13.16
CA VAL A 37 -13.84 -2.69 12.03
C VAL A 37 -12.86 -3.60 11.30
N ALA A 38 -11.62 -3.15 11.11
CA ALA A 38 -10.54 -3.98 10.56
C ALA A 38 -10.36 -5.27 11.37
N GLN A 39 -10.26 -5.14 12.70
CA GLN A 39 -10.11 -6.26 13.61
C GLN A 39 -11.25 -7.26 13.50
N GLN A 40 -12.50 -6.77 13.47
CA GLN A 40 -13.68 -7.60 13.37
C GLN A 40 -13.67 -8.42 12.06
N LEU A 41 -13.40 -7.76 10.93
CA LEU A 41 -13.28 -8.43 9.63
C LEU A 41 -12.17 -9.49 9.63
N HIS A 42 -11.03 -9.23 10.29
CA HIS A 42 -10.00 -10.26 10.44
C HIS A 42 -10.50 -11.47 11.24
N ARG A 43 -11.21 -11.26 12.36
CA ARG A 43 -11.74 -12.38 13.18
C ARG A 43 -12.75 -13.22 12.41
N GLU A 44 -13.66 -12.58 11.69
CA GLU A 44 -14.72 -13.25 10.93
C GLU A 44 -14.18 -14.09 9.77
N ASN A 45 -13.05 -13.68 9.17
CA ASN A 45 -12.55 -14.29 7.93
C ASN A 45 -11.33 -15.19 8.10
N ILE A 46 -10.53 -15.04 9.17
CA ILE A 46 -9.23 -15.72 9.28
C ILE A 46 -9.33 -17.25 9.18
N GLN A 47 -10.29 -17.85 9.87
CA GLN A 47 -10.48 -19.30 9.85
C GLN A 47 -10.84 -19.81 8.45
N ARG A 48 -11.82 -19.16 7.80
CA ARG A 48 -12.25 -19.49 6.44
C ARG A 48 -11.08 -19.40 5.45
N ILE A 49 -10.31 -18.30 5.50
CA ILE A 49 -9.16 -18.09 4.61
C ILE A 49 -8.09 -19.17 4.78
N VAL A 50 -7.79 -19.56 6.03
CA VAL A 50 -6.82 -20.63 6.30
C VAL A 50 -7.29 -21.98 5.75
N GLN A 51 -8.57 -22.31 5.94
CA GLN A 51 -9.16 -23.53 5.40
C GLN A 51 -9.15 -23.56 3.87
N GLU A 52 -9.50 -22.44 3.23
CA GLU A 52 -9.43 -22.28 1.78
C GLU A 52 -8.01 -22.45 1.25
N ALA A 53 -7.01 -21.86 1.93
CA ALA A 53 -5.60 -21.98 1.54
C ALA A 53 -5.09 -23.43 1.66
N LEU A 54 -5.40 -24.12 2.76
CA LEU A 54 -5.05 -25.54 2.94
C LEU A 54 -5.71 -26.41 1.86
N SER A 55 -6.99 -26.20 1.61
CA SER A 55 -7.74 -26.93 0.59
C SER A 55 -7.18 -26.71 -0.81
N ALA A 56 -6.86 -25.46 -1.17
CA ALA A 56 -6.26 -25.12 -2.46
C ALA A 56 -4.87 -25.74 -2.63
N SER A 57 -4.09 -25.83 -1.55
CA SER A 57 -2.75 -26.43 -1.56
C SER A 57 -2.75 -27.95 -1.60
N ARG A 58 -3.88 -28.59 -1.25
CA ARG A 58 -4.04 -30.05 -1.08
C ARG A 58 -3.05 -30.66 -0.07
N ILE A 59 -2.59 -29.86 0.89
CA ILE A 59 -1.68 -30.27 1.96
C ILE A 59 -2.49 -30.46 3.25
N SER A 60 -2.24 -31.55 3.95
CA SER A 60 -2.79 -31.76 5.29
C SER A 60 -2.14 -30.83 6.31
N PRO A 61 -2.87 -30.30 7.32
CA PRO A 61 -2.28 -29.53 8.42
C PRO A 61 -1.10 -30.23 9.12
N SER A 62 -1.09 -31.56 9.16
CA SER A 62 0.00 -32.35 9.76
C SER A 62 1.31 -32.30 8.96
N GLU A 63 1.24 -32.01 7.66
CA GLU A 63 2.39 -31.95 6.74
C GLU A 63 3.06 -30.58 6.74
N LEU A 64 2.48 -29.58 7.42
CA LEU A 64 3.07 -28.26 7.56
C LEU A 64 4.43 -28.35 8.27
N SER A 65 5.44 -27.68 7.71
CA SER A 65 6.78 -27.62 8.31
C SER A 65 6.90 -26.55 9.38
N ALA A 66 6.18 -25.44 9.24
CA ALA A 66 6.18 -24.31 10.16
C ALA A 66 4.92 -23.45 9.95
N ILE A 67 4.64 -22.57 10.92
CA ILE A 67 3.59 -21.55 10.84
C ILE A 67 4.26 -20.17 10.94
N ALA A 68 4.05 -19.32 9.94
CA ALA A 68 4.67 -18.01 9.86
C ALA A 68 3.61 -16.91 9.93
N THR A 69 3.83 -15.85 10.71
CA THR A 69 2.81 -14.79 10.89
C THR A 69 3.46 -13.42 10.96
N THR A 70 2.90 -12.45 10.24
CA THR A 70 3.29 -11.05 10.34
C THR A 70 3.03 -10.53 11.74
N ILE A 71 4.08 -10.02 12.40
CA ILE A 71 3.98 -9.44 13.75
C ILE A 71 4.25 -7.93 13.80
N LYS A 72 4.83 -7.36 12.75
CA LYS A 72 5.13 -5.92 12.60
C LYS A 72 5.57 -5.56 11.19
N PRO A 73 5.54 -4.26 10.81
CA PRO A 73 4.64 -3.23 11.33
C PRO A 73 3.19 -3.47 10.88
N GLY A 74 2.23 -2.76 11.47
CA GLY A 74 0.82 -2.83 11.09
C GLY A 74 -0.12 -2.42 12.21
N LEU A 75 -1.44 -2.48 11.97
CA LEU A 75 -2.44 -2.18 12.98
C LEU A 75 -2.41 -3.22 14.09
N ALA A 76 -2.11 -2.81 15.32
CA ALA A 76 -1.96 -3.70 16.47
C ALA A 76 -3.17 -4.63 16.67
N LEU A 77 -4.40 -4.11 16.50
CA LEU A 77 -5.62 -4.89 16.64
C LEU A 77 -5.74 -6.01 15.60
N SER A 78 -5.38 -5.74 14.34
CA SER A 78 -5.38 -6.73 13.25
C SER A 78 -4.25 -7.75 13.42
N LEU A 79 -3.05 -7.29 13.77
CA LEU A 79 -1.89 -8.15 14.03
C LEU A 79 -2.18 -9.12 15.18
N GLY A 80 -2.84 -8.64 16.24
CA GLY A 80 -3.23 -9.46 17.39
C GLY A 80 -4.17 -10.62 17.02
N VAL A 81 -5.10 -10.41 16.09
CA VAL A 81 -5.99 -11.48 15.60
C VAL A 81 -5.19 -12.56 14.86
N GLY A 82 -4.32 -12.14 13.94
CA GLY A 82 -3.47 -13.07 13.18
C GLY A 82 -2.53 -13.87 14.09
N LEU A 83 -1.86 -13.19 15.02
CA LEU A 83 -0.95 -13.82 15.98
C LEU A 83 -1.68 -14.82 16.89
N SER A 84 -2.81 -14.42 17.48
CA SER A 84 -3.60 -15.29 18.37
C SER A 84 -4.04 -16.57 17.67
N PHE A 85 -4.61 -16.45 16.46
CA PHE A 85 -5.01 -17.60 15.65
C PHE A 85 -3.83 -18.51 15.29
N SER A 86 -2.69 -17.91 14.92
CA SER A 86 -1.49 -18.68 14.56
C SER A 86 -0.91 -19.44 15.76
N MET A 87 -0.94 -18.85 16.95
CA MET A 87 -0.50 -19.51 18.18
C MET A 87 -1.42 -20.68 18.57
N GLN A 88 -2.73 -20.58 18.31
CA GLN A 88 -3.64 -21.72 18.48
C GLN A 88 -3.25 -22.88 17.57
N LEU A 89 -2.96 -22.62 16.30
CA LEU A 89 -2.50 -23.65 15.35
C LEU A 89 -1.14 -24.24 15.75
N VAL A 90 -0.19 -23.41 16.19
CA VAL A 90 1.10 -23.87 16.72
C VAL A 90 0.91 -24.83 17.89
N ASN A 91 0.02 -24.48 18.82
CA ASN A 91 -0.26 -25.31 19.99
C ASN A 91 -0.94 -26.64 19.64
N GLN A 92 -1.82 -26.64 18.62
CA GLN A 92 -2.53 -27.83 18.14
C GLN A 92 -1.63 -28.76 17.32
N LEU A 93 -0.89 -28.20 16.36
CA LEU A 93 -0.11 -28.96 15.37
C LEU A 93 1.34 -29.20 15.80
N LYS A 94 1.77 -28.57 16.91
CA LYS A 94 3.14 -28.63 17.46
C LYS A 94 4.20 -28.28 16.40
N LYS A 95 3.92 -27.25 15.59
CA LYS A 95 4.82 -26.78 14.53
C LYS A 95 5.66 -25.58 14.98
N PRO A 96 6.90 -25.43 14.49
CA PRO A 96 7.69 -24.22 14.70
C PRO A 96 6.93 -22.96 14.28
N PHE A 97 7.08 -21.89 15.06
CA PHE A 97 6.53 -20.58 14.78
C PHE A 97 7.61 -19.65 14.22
N ILE A 98 7.30 -18.92 13.13
CA ILE A 98 8.21 -17.98 12.48
C ILE A 98 7.59 -16.58 12.52
N PRO A 99 8.11 -15.65 13.33
CA PRO A 99 7.66 -14.26 13.31
C PRO A 99 8.15 -13.56 12.04
N ILE A 100 7.24 -12.90 11.32
CA ILE A 100 7.53 -12.23 10.04
C ILE A 100 7.46 -10.71 10.19
N HIS A 101 8.47 -10.03 9.64
CA HIS A 101 8.42 -8.59 9.39
C HIS A 101 7.74 -8.31 8.04
N HIS A 102 6.64 -7.56 8.06
CA HIS A 102 5.79 -7.27 6.91
C HIS A 102 6.58 -6.69 5.72
N MET A 103 7.43 -5.69 5.97
CA MET A 103 8.20 -5.04 4.90
C MET A 103 9.31 -5.92 4.34
N GLU A 104 9.88 -6.82 5.14
CA GLU A 104 10.93 -7.75 4.67
C GLU A 104 10.29 -8.83 3.80
N ALA A 105 9.12 -9.35 4.20
CA ALA A 105 8.33 -10.26 3.38
C ALA A 105 7.93 -9.63 2.03
N HIS A 106 7.51 -8.36 2.04
CA HIS A 106 7.23 -7.63 0.81
C HIS A 106 8.48 -7.48 -0.07
N ALA A 107 9.64 -7.13 0.50
CA ALA A 107 10.88 -7.00 -0.24
C ALA A 107 11.31 -8.31 -0.93
N LEU A 108 11.06 -9.45 -0.29
CA LEU A 108 11.44 -10.77 -0.82
C LEU A 108 10.40 -11.37 -1.77
N THR A 109 9.21 -10.77 -1.91
CA THR A 109 8.14 -11.33 -2.77
C THR A 109 8.58 -11.46 -4.23
N ILE A 110 9.40 -10.53 -4.73
CA ILE A 110 9.93 -10.58 -6.10
C ILE A 110 10.75 -11.86 -6.36
N ARG A 111 11.40 -12.41 -5.32
CA ARG A 111 12.18 -13.65 -5.43
C ARG A 111 11.32 -14.92 -5.52
N LEU A 112 10.01 -14.82 -5.25
CA LEU A 112 9.09 -15.94 -5.42
C LEU A 112 8.64 -16.10 -6.87
N THR A 113 8.58 -14.99 -7.61
CA THR A 113 8.11 -14.96 -9.01
C THR A 113 9.25 -14.85 -10.01
N ASN A 114 10.39 -14.29 -9.60
CA ASN A 114 11.52 -14.00 -10.46
C ASN A 114 12.81 -14.42 -9.77
N GLN A 115 13.79 -14.87 -10.56
CA GLN A 115 15.14 -15.13 -10.05
C GLN A 115 15.91 -13.82 -9.97
N VAL A 116 15.83 -13.15 -8.81
CA VAL A 116 16.59 -11.93 -8.51
C VAL A 116 17.65 -12.28 -7.48
N GLU A 117 18.92 -12.21 -7.87
CA GLU A 117 20.04 -12.46 -6.96
C GLU A 117 20.28 -11.30 -6.00
N PHE A 118 20.92 -11.60 -4.86
CA PHE A 118 21.39 -10.55 -3.96
C PHE A 118 22.73 -9.97 -4.45
N PRO A 119 23.04 -8.68 -4.16
CA PRO A 119 22.13 -7.69 -3.59
C PRO A 119 21.24 -7.04 -4.65
N PHE A 120 20.04 -6.61 -4.27
CA PHE A 120 19.13 -5.86 -5.16
C PHE A 120 18.47 -4.67 -4.45
N LEU A 121 18.12 -3.64 -5.21
CA LEU A 121 17.35 -2.50 -4.71
C LEU A 121 15.86 -2.79 -4.77
N VAL A 122 15.15 -2.37 -3.73
CA VAL A 122 13.69 -2.48 -3.66
C VAL A 122 13.07 -1.15 -3.24
N LEU A 123 12.05 -0.74 -3.99
CA LEU A 123 11.21 0.41 -3.70
C LEU A 123 9.84 -0.11 -3.27
N LEU A 124 9.57 -0.10 -1.97
CA LEU A 124 8.32 -0.57 -1.38
C LEU A 124 7.36 0.60 -1.26
N ILE A 125 6.30 0.59 -2.06
CA ILE A 125 5.26 1.63 -2.08
C ILE A 125 3.90 0.99 -1.80
N SER A 126 3.19 1.55 -0.83
CA SER A 126 1.83 1.16 -0.47
C SER A 126 1.02 2.39 -0.02
N GLY A 127 -0.22 2.16 0.44
CA GLY A 127 -1.01 3.19 1.12
C GLY A 127 -0.41 3.69 2.43
N GLY A 128 0.41 2.88 3.12
CA GLY A 128 0.94 3.21 4.45
C GLY A 128 2.47 3.31 4.53
N HIS A 129 3.19 2.94 3.47
CA HIS A 129 4.66 2.89 3.47
C HIS A 129 5.24 3.36 2.15
N CYS A 130 6.40 4.02 2.23
CA CYS A 130 7.28 4.31 1.11
C CYS A 130 8.72 4.16 1.61
N LEU A 131 9.41 3.12 1.15
CA LEU A 131 10.76 2.77 1.59
C LEU A 131 11.62 2.41 0.38
N LEU A 132 12.86 2.89 0.37
CA LEU A 132 13.92 2.45 -0.53
C LEU A 132 14.95 1.69 0.29
N ALA A 133 15.23 0.44 -0.07
CA ALA A 133 16.20 -0.38 0.65
C ALA A 133 17.08 -1.19 -0.32
N LEU A 134 18.30 -1.47 0.12
CA LEU A 134 19.19 -2.46 -0.49
C LEU A 134 19.03 -3.78 0.26
N VAL A 135 18.56 -4.81 -0.45
CA VAL A 135 18.40 -6.16 0.07
C VAL A 135 19.69 -6.93 -0.21
N ARG A 136 20.45 -7.28 0.83
CA ARG A 136 21.72 -8.00 0.74
C ARG A 136 21.58 -9.50 1.04
N GLY A 137 20.49 -9.88 1.69
CA GLY A 137 20.17 -11.28 2.00
C GLY A 137 18.74 -11.42 2.50
N VAL A 138 18.36 -12.64 2.88
CA VAL A 138 16.99 -12.96 3.37
C VAL A 138 16.64 -12.20 4.66
N SER A 139 17.63 -11.85 5.48
CA SER A 139 17.45 -11.11 6.73
C SER A 139 18.41 -9.92 6.84
N ASP A 140 19.01 -9.51 5.73
CA ASP A 140 19.96 -8.41 5.68
C ASP A 140 19.47 -7.31 4.73
N PHE A 141 18.98 -6.23 5.34
CA PHE A 141 18.37 -5.09 4.66
C PHE A 141 19.06 -3.80 5.12
N LEU A 142 19.51 -2.99 4.16
CA LEU A 142 20.01 -1.65 4.40
C LEU A 142 18.97 -0.63 3.92
N LEU A 143 18.32 0.07 4.86
CA LEU A 143 17.39 1.15 4.54
C LEU A 143 18.16 2.34 3.97
N LEU A 144 17.86 2.73 2.74
CA LEU A 144 18.48 3.87 2.06
C LEU A 144 17.67 5.14 2.25
N GLY A 145 16.33 5.03 2.25
CA GLY A 145 15.45 6.17 2.48
C GLY A 145 14.01 5.75 2.76
N LYS A 146 13.25 6.66 3.35
CA LYS A 146 11.83 6.46 3.67
C LYS A 146 11.01 7.73 3.48
N SER A 147 9.68 7.60 3.41
CA SER A 147 8.84 8.78 3.59
C SER A 147 9.01 9.34 5.00
N LEU A 148 9.21 10.67 5.07
CA LEU A 148 9.29 11.43 6.32
C LEU A 148 7.91 11.78 6.88
N ASP A 149 6.87 11.70 6.05
CA ASP A 149 5.51 12.11 6.39
C ASP A 149 4.45 11.04 6.08
N ILE A 150 3.72 11.17 4.98
CA ILE A 150 2.68 10.27 4.52
C ILE A 150 3.22 9.42 3.37
N ALA A 151 2.63 8.25 3.14
CA ALA A 151 2.94 7.46 1.96
C ALA A 151 2.29 8.07 0.70
N PRO A 152 2.81 7.82 -0.51
CA PRO A 152 2.21 8.35 -1.73
C PRO A 152 0.79 7.81 -1.95
N GLY A 153 0.49 6.57 -1.54
CA GLY A 153 -0.87 6.04 -1.62
C GLY A 153 -1.86 6.82 -0.75
N ASP A 154 -1.50 7.16 0.50
CA ASP A 154 -2.32 8.01 1.38
C ASP A 154 -2.48 9.43 0.81
N MET A 155 -1.41 10.00 0.25
CA MET A 155 -1.50 11.29 -0.45
C MET A 155 -2.50 11.24 -1.61
N LEU A 156 -2.43 10.21 -2.46
CA LEU A 156 -3.35 10.04 -3.59
C LEU A 156 -4.80 9.86 -3.11
N ASP A 157 -5.03 9.09 -2.05
CA ASP A 157 -6.36 8.91 -1.46
C ASP A 157 -6.92 10.22 -0.87
N LYS A 158 -6.08 11.05 -0.25
CA LYS A 158 -6.46 12.39 0.23
C LYS A 158 -6.79 13.34 -0.91
N VAL A 159 -5.99 13.36 -1.97
CA VAL A 159 -6.26 14.17 -3.17
C VAL A 159 -7.55 13.73 -3.87
N ALA A 160 -7.77 12.43 -4.06
CA ALA A 160 -9.00 11.90 -4.64
C ALA A 160 -10.24 12.34 -3.86
N ARG A 161 -10.14 12.34 -2.53
CA ARG A 161 -11.19 12.82 -1.64
C ARG A 161 -11.41 14.32 -1.75
N ARG A 162 -10.33 15.11 -1.85
CA ARG A 162 -10.39 16.57 -2.01
C ARG A 162 -11.04 16.97 -3.34
N LEU A 163 -10.80 16.21 -4.40
CA LEU A 163 -11.43 16.33 -5.72
C LEU A 163 -12.87 15.76 -5.77
N SER A 164 -13.39 15.22 -4.66
CA SER A 164 -14.71 14.62 -4.58
C SER A 164 -14.95 13.50 -5.60
N LEU A 165 -13.91 12.73 -5.96
CA LEU A 165 -13.98 11.73 -7.03
C LEU A 165 -14.99 10.61 -6.75
N ILE A 166 -15.40 10.40 -5.50
CA ILE A 166 -16.50 9.47 -5.17
C ILE A 166 -17.83 9.87 -5.82
N LYS A 167 -18.01 11.15 -6.17
CA LYS A 167 -19.19 11.67 -6.88
C LYS A 167 -19.01 11.64 -8.40
N HIS A 168 -17.82 11.31 -8.89
CA HIS A 168 -17.58 11.17 -10.31
C HIS A 168 -18.17 9.82 -10.80
N PRO A 169 -18.92 9.78 -11.92
CA PRO A 169 -19.60 8.57 -12.37
C PRO A 169 -18.69 7.35 -12.48
N GLU A 170 -17.48 7.57 -13.02
CA GLU A 170 -16.50 6.51 -13.29
C GLU A 170 -15.65 6.12 -12.06
N CYS A 171 -15.68 6.91 -10.98
CA CYS A 171 -14.77 6.75 -9.84
C CYS A 171 -15.49 6.43 -8.52
N SER A 172 -16.82 6.35 -8.52
CA SER A 172 -17.66 6.18 -7.33
C SER A 172 -17.43 4.87 -6.54
N SER A 173 -16.87 3.83 -7.18
CA SER A 173 -16.73 2.47 -6.61
C SER A 173 -15.29 2.00 -6.47
N VAL A 174 -14.29 2.86 -6.73
CA VAL A 174 -12.87 2.50 -6.68
C VAL A 174 -12.14 3.25 -5.56
N SER A 175 -10.96 2.76 -5.15
CA SER A 175 -10.10 3.47 -4.19
C SER A 175 -9.57 4.78 -4.79
N GLY A 176 -9.17 5.71 -3.92
CA GLY A 176 -8.72 7.04 -4.33
C GLY A 176 -7.53 7.01 -5.29
N GLY A 177 -6.49 6.22 -4.97
CA GLY A 177 -5.35 6.02 -5.87
C GLY A 177 -5.75 5.50 -7.27
N LYS A 178 -6.71 4.57 -7.33
CA LYS A 178 -7.22 4.02 -8.60
C LYS A 178 -8.10 5.03 -9.34
N ALA A 179 -8.89 5.84 -8.63
CA ALA A 179 -9.65 6.94 -9.20
C ALA A 179 -8.74 7.98 -9.85
N ILE A 180 -7.65 8.35 -9.18
CA ILE A 180 -6.65 9.29 -9.71
C ILE A 180 -6.00 8.71 -10.97
N GLU A 181 -5.53 7.47 -10.93
CA GLU A 181 -4.92 6.82 -12.10
C GLU A 181 -5.89 6.73 -13.29
N HIS A 182 -7.17 6.42 -13.02
CA HIS A 182 -8.19 6.33 -14.06
C HIS A 182 -8.44 7.69 -14.72
N LEU A 183 -8.63 8.73 -13.92
CA LEU A 183 -8.94 10.07 -14.41
C LEU A 183 -7.73 10.75 -15.06
N ALA A 184 -6.52 10.46 -14.57
CA ALA A 184 -5.26 10.97 -15.12
C ALA A 184 -5.05 10.59 -16.60
N LYS A 185 -5.64 9.49 -17.09
CA LYS A 185 -5.57 9.10 -18.51
C LYS A 185 -6.26 10.08 -19.45
N GLN A 186 -7.18 10.89 -18.91
CA GLN A 186 -7.99 11.84 -19.67
C GLN A 186 -7.47 13.28 -19.51
N GLY A 187 -6.45 13.51 -18.67
CA GLY A 187 -5.93 14.85 -18.38
C GLY A 187 -4.54 15.11 -18.95
N ASP A 188 -4.16 16.37 -19.02
CA ASP A 188 -2.83 16.82 -19.40
C ASP A 188 -1.92 16.99 -18.17
N ARG A 189 -0.91 16.13 -18.07
CA ARG A 189 0.09 16.15 -17.00
C ARG A 189 0.99 17.40 -16.97
N PHE A 190 1.00 18.20 -18.03
CA PHE A 190 1.79 19.44 -18.14
C PHE A 190 0.95 20.71 -17.95
N HIS A 191 -0.37 20.56 -17.79
CA HIS A 191 -1.26 21.70 -17.59
C HIS A 191 -0.98 22.47 -16.30
N LEU A 192 -0.40 21.80 -15.29
CA LEU A 192 -0.06 22.37 -14.00
C LEU A 192 1.44 22.19 -13.72
N ASP A 193 2.17 23.29 -13.54
CA ASP A 193 3.57 23.23 -13.09
C ASP A 193 3.63 23.11 -11.56
N ILE A 194 3.89 21.90 -11.08
CA ILE A 194 4.00 21.60 -9.65
C ILE A 194 5.47 21.32 -9.31
N ASN A 195 6.02 22.12 -8.40
CA ASN A 195 7.38 21.97 -7.91
C ASN A 195 7.36 21.36 -6.49
N PRO A 196 7.64 20.05 -6.33
CA PRO A 196 7.57 19.40 -5.03
C PRO A 196 8.72 19.86 -4.10
N PRO A 197 8.50 20.02 -2.79
CA PRO A 197 9.49 20.63 -1.88
C PRO A 197 10.83 19.88 -1.80
N MET A 198 10.83 18.55 -1.94
CA MET A 198 12.03 17.71 -1.80
C MET A 198 12.98 17.73 -3.00
N HIS A 199 12.70 18.52 -4.05
CA HIS A 199 13.55 18.54 -5.25
C HIS A 199 14.99 19.03 -5.01
N LEU A 200 15.26 19.73 -3.90
CA LEU A 200 16.57 20.27 -3.56
C LEU A 200 17.38 19.39 -2.60
N VAL A 201 16.76 18.37 -1.99
CA VAL A 201 17.40 17.56 -0.94
C VAL A 201 18.11 16.35 -1.56
N LYS A 202 19.43 16.26 -1.38
CA LYS A 202 20.30 15.18 -1.87
C LYS A 202 20.33 13.98 -0.91
N ASN A 203 19.16 13.42 -0.58
CA ASN A 203 19.03 12.16 0.15
C ASN A 203 18.04 11.22 -0.54
N CYS A 204 17.90 9.99 -0.05
CA CYS A 204 16.95 9.01 -0.59
C CYS A 204 15.57 9.08 0.07
N ASP A 205 15.35 10.02 0.99
CA ASP A 205 14.06 10.17 1.65
C ASP A 205 13.01 10.77 0.70
N PHE A 206 11.75 10.62 1.09
CA PHE A 206 10.57 11.10 0.37
C PHE A 206 9.72 11.99 1.29
N SER A 207 8.98 12.94 0.71
CA SER A 207 7.95 13.70 1.41
C SER A 207 6.83 14.03 0.43
N PHE A 208 5.60 13.71 0.84
CA PHE A 208 4.40 13.81 0.03
C PHE A 208 3.39 14.81 0.62
N ILE A 209 3.54 15.22 1.88
CA ILE A 209 2.61 16.18 2.50
C ILE A 209 2.73 17.57 1.87
N GLY A 210 3.95 17.99 1.50
CA GLY A 210 4.14 19.27 0.83
C GLY A 210 3.55 19.29 -0.58
N LEU A 211 3.64 18.17 -1.30
CA LEU A 211 2.94 18.00 -2.58
C LEU A 211 1.42 18.06 -2.37
N GLN A 212 0.88 17.35 -1.38
CA GLN A 212 -0.54 17.41 -1.02
C GLN A 212 -1.01 18.86 -0.79
N HIS A 213 -0.27 19.64 0.00
CA HIS A 213 -0.63 21.03 0.30
C HIS A 213 -0.63 21.93 -0.94
N ILE A 214 0.30 21.74 -1.88
CA ILE A 214 0.31 22.50 -3.14
C ILE A 214 -0.94 22.16 -3.96
N ILE A 215 -1.29 20.88 -4.04
CA ILE A 215 -2.47 20.41 -4.76
C ILE A 215 -3.76 20.93 -4.12
N ASP A 216 -3.86 20.88 -2.79
CA ASP A 216 -5.02 21.42 -2.06
C ASP A 216 -5.24 22.91 -2.37
N LYS A 217 -4.15 23.70 -2.48
CA LYS A 217 -4.22 25.12 -2.88
C LYS A 217 -4.68 25.29 -4.33
N ILE A 218 -4.17 24.48 -5.26
CA ILE A 218 -4.59 24.50 -6.67
C ILE A 218 -6.09 24.19 -6.77
N ILE A 219 -6.58 23.18 -6.05
CA ILE A 219 -7.99 22.81 -6.03
C ILE A 219 -8.84 23.97 -5.49
N MET A 220 -8.43 24.62 -4.39
CA MET A 220 -9.15 25.79 -3.85
C MET A 220 -9.23 26.94 -4.84
N GLN A 221 -8.14 27.20 -5.57
CA GLN A 221 -8.11 28.25 -6.58
C GLN A 221 -9.05 27.93 -7.75
N LYS A 222 -9.07 26.68 -8.23
CA LYS A 222 -9.97 26.22 -9.30
C LYS A 222 -11.44 26.22 -8.88
N GLU A 223 -11.75 25.83 -7.64
CA GLU A 223 -13.10 25.97 -7.08
C GLU A 223 -13.59 27.42 -7.12
N LYS A 224 -12.71 28.39 -6.80
CA LYS A 224 -13.04 29.82 -6.87
C LYS A 224 -13.22 30.32 -8.30
N GLU A 225 -12.37 29.88 -9.23
CA GLU A 225 -12.44 30.23 -10.66
C GLU A 225 -13.72 29.69 -11.33
N GLU A 226 -14.11 28.46 -11.01
CA GLU A 226 -15.29 27.80 -11.56
C GLU A 226 -16.58 28.19 -10.81
N GLY A 227 -16.49 28.90 -9.67
CA GLY A 227 -17.64 29.23 -8.83
C GLY A 227 -18.29 28.02 -8.17
N VAL A 228 -17.50 26.97 -7.92
CA VAL A 228 -17.96 25.65 -7.47
C VAL A 228 -17.75 25.50 -5.96
N GLU A 229 -18.79 25.11 -5.23
CA GLU A 229 -18.68 24.78 -3.81
C GLU A 229 -17.88 23.50 -3.57
N LYS A 230 -17.17 23.47 -2.44
CA LYS A 230 -16.43 22.30 -1.97
C LYS A 230 -17.36 21.08 -1.94
N GLY A 231 -16.91 19.98 -2.53
CA GLY A 231 -17.69 18.74 -2.59
C GLY A 231 -18.36 18.48 -3.93
N ARG A 232 -18.17 19.32 -4.95
CA ARG A 232 -18.49 18.99 -6.34
C ARG A 232 -17.22 18.61 -7.10
N VAL A 233 -17.39 17.89 -8.20
CA VAL A 233 -16.27 17.51 -9.07
C VAL A 233 -15.93 18.71 -9.94
N LEU A 234 -14.65 19.08 -9.99
CA LEU A 234 -14.14 20.15 -10.84
C LEU A 234 -14.06 19.71 -12.30
N SER A 235 -14.24 20.64 -13.23
CA SER A 235 -14.01 20.37 -14.66
C SER A 235 -12.54 20.04 -14.94
N SER A 236 -11.62 20.66 -14.19
CA SER A 236 -10.17 20.45 -14.24
C SER A 236 -9.67 19.21 -13.46
N ALA A 237 -10.58 18.36 -12.94
CA ALA A 237 -10.19 17.22 -12.10
C ALA A 237 -9.26 16.23 -12.79
N ALA A 238 -9.42 16.01 -14.10
CA ALA A 238 -8.56 15.11 -14.88
C ALA A 238 -7.13 15.65 -15.00
N ASP A 239 -6.96 16.94 -15.28
CA ASP A 239 -5.65 17.58 -15.37
C ASP A 239 -4.94 17.59 -14.01
N ILE A 240 -5.69 17.85 -12.93
CA ILE A 240 -5.16 17.77 -11.56
C ILE A 240 -4.71 16.33 -11.25
N ALA A 241 -5.52 15.32 -11.58
CA ALA A 241 -5.16 13.92 -11.39
C ALA A 241 -3.89 13.54 -12.18
N ALA A 242 -3.79 13.96 -13.45
CA ALA A 242 -2.63 13.71 -14.30
C ALA A 242 -1.36 14.38 -13.76
N ALA A 243 -1.46 15.64 -13.34
CA ALA A 243 -0.34 16.39 -12.79
C ALA A 243 0.14 15.82 -11.45
N VAL A 244 -0.78 15.40 -10.57
CA VAL A 244 -0.46 14.75 -9.29
C VAL A 244 0.27 13.43 -9.51
N GLN A 245 -0.25 12.56 -10.39
CA GLN A 245 0.36 11.26 -10.67
C GLN A 245 1.77 11.43 -11.26
N HIS A 246 1.91 12.33 -12.23
CA HIS A 246 3.19 12.62 -12.86
C HIS A 246 4.21 13.21 -11.86
N THR A 247 3.80 14.16 -11.02
CA THR A 247 4.70 14.80 -10.05
C THR A 247 5.11 13.83 -8.95
N SER A 248 4.22 12.92 -8.55
CA SER A 248 4.51 11.88 -7.54
C SER A 248 5.59 10.90 -8.01
N GLY A 249 5.63 10.60 -9.31
CA GLY A 249 6.64 9.72 -9.91
C GLY A 249 7.92 10.44 -10.34
N ARG A 250 7.93 11.78 -10.36
CA ARG A 250 9.04 12.58 -10.90
C ARG A 250 9.84 13.23 -9.79
N ARG A 251 11.02 12.69 -9.50
CA ARG A 251 12.09 13.47 -8.86
C ARG A 251 12.80 14.23 -9.98
N ARG A 252 12.64 15.56 -10.07
CA ARG A 252 13.45 16.35 -11.02
C ARG A 252 14.92 16.20 -10.58
N HIS A 253 15.68 15.36 -11.26
CA HIS A 253 17.14 15.48 -11.25
C HIS A 253 17.46 16.80 -11.96
N THR A 254 17.84 17.82 -11.20
CA THR A 254 18.66 18.87 -11.77
C THR A 254 19.93 18.18 -12.28
N ARG A 255 20.10 18.20 -13.60
CA ARG A 255 21.26 17.62 -14.29
C ARG A 255 22.54 18.21 -13.70
N SER A 256 23.34 17.38 -13.03
CA SER A 256 24.82 17.41 -12.94
C SER A 256 25.22 16.51 -11.77
N TRP A 257 25.46 15.23 -12.08
CA TRP A 257 26.43 14.47 -11.29
C TRP A 257 27.80 14.91 -11.82
N PRO A 258 28.71 15.42 -10.95
CA PRO A 258 30.10 15.66 -11.36
C PRO A 258 30.81 14.36 -11.73
#